data_AF-A0A0L0FPR5-F1
#
_entry.id   AF-A0A0L0FPR5-F1
#
_cell.length_a   1.000
_cell.length_b   1.000
_cell.length_c   1.000
_cell.angle_alpha   90.00
_cell.angle_beta   90.00
_cell.angle_gamma   90.00
#
_symmetry.space_group_name_H-M   'P 1'
#
loop_
_entity.id
_entity.type
_entity.pdbx_description
1 polymer ?
#
loop_
_entity_poly.entity_id
_entity_poly.type
_entity_poly.pdbx_seq_one_letter_code
_entity_poly.pdbx_strand_id
1 'polypeptide(L)'
;MSAHNFLTLRGAKARDPMKWTTCIQQTIRRYGSRVQTMIGQHHWPKFGNENVEEHLTMTRDYIKFTYDQSVRLLNLGFGMEEISETIEMPKSMDSYFNIRGHYGHLKHNSKEVYQFYVGWWDGNPAGFQRLPPVERAQQFVADMGGIEAVIERGQWHHDNGIYRWFAESMTGGQISGG
;
A
#
# COMPACT_ATOMS: atom_id res chain seq x y z
N MET A 1 0.36 -16.17 -9.12
CA MET A 1 -0.41 -14.97 -8.69
C MET A 1 0.56 -13.79 -8.57
N SER A 2 0.14 -12.53 -8.67
CA SER A 2 0.98 -11.36 -8.31
C SER A 2 0.67 -10.92 -6.87
N ALA A 3 1.40 -9.94 -6.33
CA ALA A 3 0.93 -9.29 -5.10
C ALA A 3 -0.50 -8.78 -5.30
N HIS A 4 -1.37 -9.07 -4.34
CA HIS A 4 -2.80 -8.80 -4.43
C HIS A 4 -3.22 -7.82 -3.33
N ASN A 5 -4.32 -7.12 -3.58
CA ASN A 5 -4.86 -6.09 -2.70
C ASN A 5 -5.35 -6.67 -1.35
N PHE A 6 -5.04 -6.07 -0.20
CA PHE A 6 -5.83 -6.35 1.02
C PHE A 6 -7.06 -5.42 1.09
N LEU A 7 -7.00 -4.26 0.46
CA LEU A 7 -8.10 -3.37 0.14
C LEU A 7 -7.93 -2.92 -1.32
N THR A 8 -9.03 -2.73 -2.03
CA THR A 8 -8.95 -2.28 -3.41
C THR A 8 -9.11 -0.77 -3.45
N LEU A 9 -8.29 -0.09 -4.27
CA LEU A 9 -8.35 1.37 -4.45
C LEU A 9 -9.72 1.88 -4.90
N ARG A 10 -10.55 1.03 -5.52
CA ARG A 10 -11.95 1.39 -5.87
C ARG A 10 -12.89 1.53 -4.67
N GLY A 11 -12.43 1.22 -3.46
CA GLY A 11 -13.23 1.20 -2.23
C GLY A 11 -13.86 -0.16 -1.94
N ALA A 12 -13.61 -0.68 -0.73
CA ALA A 12 -14.23 -1.87 -0.17
C ALA A 12 -13.97 -1.93 1.35
N LYS A 13 -14.42 -3.01 1.99
CA LYS A 13 -13.92 -3.36 3.33
C LYS A 13 -12.50 -3.94 3.22
N ALA A 14 -11.60 -3.53 4.12
CA ALA A 14 -10.27 -4.14 4.23
C ALA A 14 -10.38 -5.63 4.56
N ARG A 15 -9.58 -6.44 3.87
CA ARG A 15 -9.47 -7.89 4.08
C ARG A 15 -8.53 -8.16 5.25
N ASP A 16 -8.75 -9.29 5.91
CA ASP A 16 -7.89 -9.78 6.99
C ASP A 16 -6.71 -10.58 6.40
N PRO A 17 -5.46 -10.05 6.44
CA PRO A 17 -4.31 -10.72 5.87
C PRO A 17 -3.93 -11.99 6.65
N MET A 18 -4.21 -12.05 7.95
CA MET A 18 -3.89 -13.20 8.80
C MET A 18 -4.76 -14.41 8.48
N LYS A 19 -6.06 -14.20 8.21
CA LYS A 19 -6.91 -15.28 7.70
C LYS A 19 -6.39 -15.82 6.37
N TRP A 20 -5.92 -14.94 5.49
CA TRP A 20 -5.36 -15.34 4.21
C TRP A 20 -4.08 -16.16 4.38
N THR A 21 -3.10 -15.65 5.14
CA THR A 21 -1.87 -16.38 5.45
C THR A 21 -2.15 -17.75 6.06
N THR A 22 -3.11 -17.82 6.99
CA THR A 22 -3.50 -19.07 7.65
C THR A 22 -4.06 -20.08 6.65
N CYS A 23 -4.93 -19.64 5.73
CA CYS A 23 -5.50 -20.50 4.69
C CYS A 23 -4.42 -21.07 3.76
N ILE A 24 -3.47 -20.24 3.31
CA ILE A 24 -2.34 -20.72 2.49
C ILE A 24 -1.49 -21.71 3.28
N GLN A 25 -1.18 -21.42 4.55
CA GLN A 25 -0.40 -22.33 5.39
C GLN A 25 -1.09 -23.68 5.59
N GLN A 26 -2.41 -23.70 5.78
CA GLN A 26 -3.20 -24.93 5.86
C GLN A 26 -3.18 -25.69 4.53
N THR A 27 -3.23 -24.98 3.40
CA THR A 27 -3.15 -25.56 2.05
C THR A 27 -1.79 -26.24 1.83
N ILE A 28 -0.68 -25.58 2.19
CA ILE A 28 0.67 -26.15 2.16
C ILE A 28 0.73 -27.42 3.04
N ARG A 29 0.22 -27.36 4.28
CA ARG A 29 0.23 -28.54 5.17
C ARG A 29 -0.56 -29.73 4.62
N ARG A 30 -1.68 -29.47 3.95
CA ARG A 30 -2.60 -30.51 3.48
C ARG A 30 -2.19 -31.13 2.14
N TYR A 31 -1.55 -30.36 1.28
CA TYR A 31 -1.29 -30.75 -0.12
C TYR A 31 0.17 -30.58 -0.56
N GLY A 32 0.98 -29.81 0.18
CA GLY A 32 2.32 -29.37 -0.22
C GLY A 32 3.23 -30.52 -0.65
N SER A 33 3.28 -31.62 0.11
CA SER A 33 4.16 -32.75 -0.21
C SER A 33 3.74 -33.64 -1.39
N ARG A 34 2.55 -33.40 -1.98
CA ARG A 34 1.98 -34.27 -3.02
C ARG A 34 1.43 -33.54 -4.23
N VAL A 35 1.24 -32.22 -4.15
CA VAL A 35 0.69 -31.43 -5.25
C VAL A 35 1.69 -31.37 -6.40
N GLN A 36 1.24 -31.65 -7.62
CA GLN A 36 2.10 -31.57 -8.82
C GLN A 36 1.71 -30.42 -9.75
N THR A 37 0.46 -29.96 -9.65
CA THR A 37 -0.06 -28.88 -10.49
C THR A 37 -0.95 -27.97 -9.65
N MET A 38 -0.78 -26.67 -9.80
CA MET A 38 -1.66 -25.65 -9.22
C MET A 38 -2.22 -24.77 -10.31
N ILE A 39 -3.55 -24.61 -10.31
CA ILE A 39 -4.29 -23.73 -11.22
C ILE A 39 -5.05 -22.73 -10.35
N GLY A 40 -4.98 -21.45 -10.70
CA GLY A 40 -5.77 -20.39 -10.08
C GLY A 40 -6.84 -19.87 -11.04
N GLN A 41 -7.76 -19.04 -10.53
CA GLN A 41 -8.75 -18.35 -11.36
C GLN A 41 -8.14 -17.24 -12.25
N HIS A 42 -6.89 -16.86 -11.98
CA HIS A 42 -6.15 -15.86 -12.74
C HIS A 42 -4.70 -16.31 -12.97
N HIS A 43 -4.12 -15.83 -14.07
CA HIS A 43 -2.77 -16.15 -14.55
C HIS A 43 -2.60 -17.62 -14.98
N TRP A 44 -1.36 -18.03 -15.23
CA TRP A 44 -1.00 -19.35 -15.74
C TRP A 44 -0.77 -20.38 -14.62
N PRO A 45 -0.94 -21.69 -14.91
CA PRO A 45 -0.65 -22.77 -13.97
C PRO A 45 0.81 -22.82 -13.52
N LYS A 46 1.04 -23.53 -12.41
CA LYS A 46 2.36 -23.96 -11.93
C LYS A 46 2.43 -25.48 -11.96
N PHE A 47 3.53 -26.02 -12.46
CA PHE A 47 3.78 -27.46 -12.61
C PHE A 47 5.05 -27.86 -11.86
N GLY A 48 5.06 -29.08 -11.33
CA GLY A 48 6.12 -29.61 -10.47
C GLY A 48 5.92 -29.21 -9.01
N ASN A 49 6.12 -30.18 -8.12
CA ASN A 49 5.89 -30.01 -6.69
C ASN A 49 6.68 -28.83 -6.08
N GLU A 50 7.99 -28.77 -6.33
CA GLU A 50 8.87 -27.72 -5.82
C GLU A 50 8.39 -26.31 -6.23
N ASN A 51 8.02 -26.12 -7.49
CA ASN A 51 7.53 -24.82 -8.00
C ASN A 51 6.20 -24.41 -7.35
N VAL A 52 5.31 -25.37 -7.09
CA VAL A 52 4.02 -25.11 -6.43
C VAL A 52 4.26 -24.76 -4.96
N GLU A 53 5.12 -25.51 -4.27
CA GLU A 53 5.43 -25.27 -2.87
C GLU A 53 6.14 -23.93 -2.67
N GLU A 54 7.14 -23.60 -3.49
CA GLU A 54 7.79 -22.30 -3.49
C GLU A 54 6.78 -21.17 -3.70
N HIS A 55 5.88 -21.32 -4.69
CA HIS A 55 4.88 -20.29 -4.98
C HIS A 55 3.93 -20.04 -3.81
N LEU A 56 3.40 -21.10 -3.19
CA LEU A 56 2.53 -20.99 -2.02
C LEU A 56 3.28 -20.38 -0.83
N THR A 57 4.53 -20.80 -0.60
CA THR A 57 5.40 -20.31 0.47
C THR A 57 5.70 -18.83 0.31
N MET A 58 6.18 -18.40 -0.86
CA MET A 58 6.48 -16.99 -1.14
C MET A 58 5.23 -16.11 -1.05
N THR A 59 4.07 -16.60 -1.52
CA THR A 59 2.81 -15.87 -1.42
C THR A 59 2.38 -15.72 0.04
N ARG A 60 2.43 -16.80 0.84
CA ARG A 60 2.15 -16.77 2.28
C ARG A 60 3.05 -15.77 2.99
N ASP A 61 4.34 -15.83 2.71
CA ASP A 61 5.35 -15.05 3.41
C ASP A 61 5.28 -13.57 3.02
N TYR A 62 4.95 -13.24 1.76
CA TYR A 62 4.70 -11.85 1.35
C TYR A 62 3.56 -11.23 2.17
N ILE A 63 2.45 -11.95 2.29
CA ILE A 63 1.28 -11.47 3.04
C ILE A 63 1.64 -11.32 4.52
N LYS A 64 2.29 -12.34 5.10
CA LYS A 64 2.66 -12.35 6.51
C LYS A 64 3.68 -11.27 6.85
N PHE A 65 4.69 -11.09 6.00
CA PHE A 65 5.69 -10.04 6.14
C PHE A 65 5.04 -8.65 6.11
N THR A 66 4.20 -8.39 5.11
CA THR A 66 3.49 -7.12 4.97
C THR A 66 2.67 -6.82 6.21
N TYR A 67 1.93 -7.81 6.72
CA TYR A 67 1.18 -7.70 7.96
C TYR A 67 2.07 -7.46 9.19
N ASP A 68 3.02 -8.34 9.46
CA ASP A 68 3.83 -8.31 10.70
C ASP A 68 4.67 -7.05 10.80
N GLN A 69 5.30 -6.64 9.69
CA GLN A 69 6.14 -5.44 9.69
C GLN A 69 5.31 -4.17 9.79
N SER A 70 4.11 -4.13 9.20
CA SER A 70 3.20 -3.00 9.38
C SER A 70 2.73 -2.89 10.83
N VAL A 71 2.34 -4.01 11.46
CA VAL A 71 1.95 -4.02 12.88
C VAL A 71 3.14 -3.68 13.78
N ARG A 72 4.35 -4.16 13.48
CA ARG A 72 5.56 -3.81 14.23
C ARG A 72 5.81 -2.30 14.17
N LEU A 73 5.77 -1.69 12.98
CA LEU A 73 6.01 -0.26 12.82
C LEU A 73 4.89 0.58 13.47
N LEU A 74 3.64 0.15 13.35
CA LEU A 74 2.50 0.73 14.09
C LEU A 74 2.77 0.72 15.61
N ASN A 75 3.22 -0.40 16.17
CA ASN A 75 3.54 -0.51 17.59
C ASN A 75 4.75 0.36 18.02
N LEU A 76 5.57 0.79 17.07
CA LEU A 76 6.64 1.77 17.30
C LEU A 76 6.17 3.23 17.17
N GLY A 77 4.87 3.45 16.93
CA GLY A 77 4.25 4.77 16.85
C GLY A 77 4.19 5.36 15.44
N PHE A 78 4.54 4.60 14.40
CA PHE A 78 4.50 5.10 13.03
C PHE A 78 3.05 5.22 12.53
N GLY A 79 2.76 6.34 11.88
CA GLY A 79 1.52 6.58 11.16
C GLY A 79 1.44 5.83 9.83
N MET A 80 0.25 5.78 9.24
CA MET A 80 -0.04 5.06 8.00
C MET A 80 0.95 5.36 6.86
N GLU A 81 1.27 6.65 6.65
CA GLU A 81 2.18 7.08 5.60
C GLU A 81 3.63 6.70 5.89
N GLU A 82 4.07 6.90 7.12
CA GLU A 82 5.43 6.57 7.58
C GLU A 82 5.70 5.07 7.48
N ILE A 83 4.74 4.23 7.86
CA ILE A 83 4.82 2.77 7.67
C ILE A 83 5.04 2.45 6.19
N SER A 84 4.26 3.07 5.29
CA SER A 84 4.33 2.80 3.85
C SER A 84 5.64 3.24 3.20
N GLU A 85 6.30 4.26 3.74
CA GLU A 85 7.61 4.72 3.25
C GLU A 85 8.77 3.95 3.90
N THR A 86 8.57 3.37 5.09
CA THR A 86 9.62 2.65 5.84
C THR A 86 9.68 1.17 5.50
N ILE A 87 8.55 0.54 5.17
CA ILE A 87 8.50 -0.91 4.92
C ILE A 87 9.18 -1.28 3.59
N GLU A 88 10.14 -2.19 3.65
CA GLU A 88 10.85 -2.71 2.48
C GLU A 88 10.80 -4.23 2.44
N MET A 89 10.57 -4.80 1.27
CA MET A 89 10.60 -6.25 1.08
C MET A 89 12.04 -6.75 1.21
N PRO A 90 12.32 -7.87 1.90
CA PRO A 90 13.66 -8.44 1.94
C PRO A 90 14.14 -8.81 0.54
N LYS A 91 15.43 -8.62 0.25
CA LYS A 91 16.04 -8.93 -1.07
C LYS A 91 15.81 -10.38 -1.51
N SER A 92 15.73 -11.31 -0.56
CA SER A 92 15.45 -12.73 -0.83
C SER A 92 14.06 -12.98 -1.43
N MET A 93 13.14 -12.03 -1.27
CA MET A 93 11.77 -12.10 -1.76
C MET A 93 11.51 -11.12 -2.90
N ASP A 94 12.12 -9.93 -2.88
CA ASP A 94 11.79 -8.86 -3.84
C ASP A 94 12.09 -9.19 -5.30
N SER A 95 13.01 -10.14 -5.55
CA SER A 95 13.30 -10.67 -6.88
C SER A 95 12.26 -11.67 -7.41
N TYR A 96 11.36 -12.17 -6.55
CA TYR A 96 10.38 -13.16 -6.95
C TYR A 96 9.21 -12.51 -7.71
N PHE A 97 9.12 -12.81 -9.01
CA PHE A 97 8.16 -12.18 -9.93
C PHE A 97 6.71 -12.23 -9.44
N ASN A 98 6.29 -13.34 -8.84
CA ASN A 98 4.90 -13.58 -8.45
C ASN A 98 4.47 -12.84 -7.17
N ILE A 99 5.33 -12.02 -6.56
CA ILE A 99 4.94 -11.10 -5.47
C ILE A 99 5.21 -9.64 -5.82
N ARG A 100 5.51 -9.35 -7.09
CA ARG A 100 5.66 -7.98 -7.57
C ARG A 100 4.31 -7.27 -7.59
N GLY A 101 4.39 -5.95 -7.39
CA GLY A 101 3.25 -5.07 -7.15
C GLY A 101 2.37 -4.75 -8.37
N HIS A 102 1.94 -5.76 -9.12
CA HIS A 102 1.16 -5.57 -10.35
C HIS A 102 -0.34 -5.35 -10.13
N TYR A 103 -0.89 -5.74 -8.98
CA TYR A 103 -2.32 -5.58 -8.68
C TYR A 103 -2.56 -4.97 -7.29
N GLY A 104 -1.99 -5.57 -6.26
CA GLY A 104 -1.69 -4.90 -4.99
C GLY A 104 -0.23 -4.48 -4.96
N HIS A 105 0.14 -3.67 -3.97
CA HIS A 105 1.51 -3.16 -3.82
C HIS A 105 1.88 -3.09 -2.34
N LEU A 106 3.15 -3.36 -1.98
CA LEU A 106 3.62 -3.40 -0.58
C LEU A 106 3.22 -2.13 0.19
N LYS A 107 3.56 -0.95 -0.37
CA LYS A 107 3.24 0.35 0.23
C LYS A 107 1.73 0.58 0.43
N HIS A 108 0.90 0.09 -0.49
CA HIS A 108 -0.55 0.24 -0.36
C HIS A 108 -1.07 -0.73 0.70
N ASN A 109 -0.72 -2.01 0.58
CA ASN A 109 -1.12 -3.06 1.49
C ASN A 109 -0.70 -2.80 2.96
N SER A 110 0.43 -2.13 3.20
CA SER A 110 0.83 -1.75 4.56
C SER A 110 -0.06 -0.65 5.16
N LYS A 111 -0.49 0.32 4.35
CA LYS A 111 -1.50 1.32 4.78
C LYS A 111 -2.82 0.67 5.14
N GLU A 112 -3.20 -0.39 4.43
CA GLU A 112 -4.44 -1.12 4.68
C GLU A 112 -4.39 -1.91 5.99
N VAL A 113 -3.22 -2.46 6.34
CA VAL A 113 -3.02 -3.09 7.66
C VAL A 113 -3.21 -2.05 8.75
N TYR A 114 -2.64 -0.84 8.60
CA TYR A 114 -2.90 0.25 9.54
C TYR A 114 -4.39 0.58 9.63
N GLN A 115 -5.06 0.79 8.49
CA GLN A 115 -6.48 1.09 8.42
C GLN A 115 -7.35 0.00 9.07
N PHE A 116 -6.96 -1.28 8.94
CA PHE A 116 -7.69 -2.40 9.52
C PHE A 116 -7.71 -2.36 11.06
N TYR A 117 -6.62 -1.93 11.69
CA TYR A 117 -6.49 -1.88 13.15
C TYR A 117 -6.85 -0.53 13.77
N VAL A 118 -6.45 0.56 13.13
CA VAL A 118 -6.54 1.92 13.69
C VAL A 118 -7.72 2.69 13.08
N GLY A 119 -8.04 2.44 11.81
CA GLY A 119 -9.04 3.19 11.07
C GLY A 119 -8.48 4.46 10.44
N TRP A 120 -9.28 5.53 10.44
CA TRP A 120 -8.98 6.79 9.74
C TRP A 120 -8.22 7.81 10.59
N TRP A 121 -8.36 7.74 11.92
CA TRP A 121 -7.79 8.72 12.84
C TRP A 121 -6.38 8.30 13.24
N ASP A 122 -5.41 9.17 12.96
CA ASP A 122 -3.98 8.91 13.15
C ASP A 122 -3.47 9.19 14.57
N GLY A 123 -4.33 9.66 15.47
CA GLY A 123 -3.97 10.05 16.83
C GLY A 123 -3.56 11.53 16.97
N ASN A 124 -3.34 12.26 15.86
CA ASN A 124 -2.96 13.67 15.89
C ASN A 124 -4.20 14.58 15.88
N PRO A 125 -4.42 15.43 16.92
CA PRO A 125 -5.56 16.34 16.97
C PRO A 125 -5.65 17.31 15.79
N ALA A 126 -4.52 17.71 15.21
CA ALA A 126 -4.50 18.57 14.01
C ALA A 126 -5.17 17.89 12.81
N GLY A 127 -5.22 16.55 12.81
CA GLY A 127 -5.88 15.75 11.78
C GLY A 127 -7.34 15.43 12.05
N PHE A 128 -7.84 15.63 13.27
CA PHE A 128 -9.14 15.08 13.68
C PHE A 128 -10.33 15.75 12.98
N GLN A 129 -10.32 17.08 12.88
CA GLN A 129 -11.39 17.87 12.26
C GLN A 129 -10.80 18.91 11.29
N ARG A 130 -10.13 18.42 10.23
CA ARG A 130 -9.58 19.29 9.18
C ARG A 130 -10.72 20.01 8.45
N LEU A 131 -10.49 21.27 8.06
CA LEU A 131 -11.37 22.01 7.14
C LEU A 131 -11.62 21.17 5.86
N PRO A 132 -12.77 21.29 5.18
CA PRO A 132 -12.99 20.64 3.88
C PRO A 132 -11.91 20.96 2.85
N PRO A 133 -11.67 20.10 1.83
CA PRO A 133 -10.58 20.28 0.87
C PRO A 133 -10.54 21.65 0.18
N VAL A 134 -11.70 22.21 -0.19
CA VAL A 134 -11.80 23.53 -0.85
C VAL A 134 -11.37 24.66 0.09
N GLU A 135 -11.87 24.64 1.32
CA GLU A 135 -11.50 25.65 2.32
C GLU A 135 -10.01 25.58 2.67
N ARG A 136 -9.45 24.37 2.82
CA ARG A 136 -7.99 24.21 3.02
C ARG A 136 -7.17 24.72 1.85
N ALA A 137 -7.62 24.45 0.63
CA ALA A 137 -6.96 24.92 -0.59
C ALA A 137 -6.92 26.45 -0.66
N GLN A 138 -8.03 27.12 -0.33
CA GLN A 138 -8.09 28.58 -0.30
C GLN A 138 -7.12 29.18 0.73
N GLN A 139 -7.05 28.61 1.94
CA GLN A 139 -6.07 29.04 2.95
C GLN A 139 -4.63 28.82 2.45
N PHE A 140 -4.33 27.64 1.89
CA PHE A 140 -3.01 27.33 1.35
C PHE A 140 -2.57 28.31 0.25
N VAL A 141 -3.45 28.63 -0.69
CA VAL A 141 -3.14 29.59 -1.78
C VAL A 141 -2.92 30.99 -1.23
N ALA A 142 -3.75 31.44 -0.29
CA ALA A 142 -3.58 32.74 0.36
C ALA A 142 -2.24 32.83 1.09
N ASP A 143 -1.89 31.80 1.88
CA ASP A 143 -0.64 31.73 2.64
C ASP A 143 0.61 31.61 1.74
N MET A 144 0.47 31.01 0.56
CA MET A 144 1.55 30.84 -0.43
C MET A 144 1.76 32.06 -1.35
N GLY A 145 0.98 33.13 -1.17
CA GLY A 145 1.13 34.37 -1.94
C GLY A 145 0.32 34.45 -3.23
N GLY A 146 -0.76 33.69 -3.34
CA GLY A 146 -1.64 33.67 -4.51
C GLY A 146 -1.41 32.49 -5.45
N ILE A 147 -2.32 32.32 -6.41
CA ILE A 147 -2.34 31.14 -7.28
C ILE A 147 -1.13 31.11 -8.23
N GLU A 148 -0.68 32.28 -8.69
CA GLU A 148 0.50 32.42 -9.55
C GLU A 148 1.76 31.91 -8.86
N ALA A 149 1.94 32.25 -7.58
CA ALA A 149 3.08 31.78 -6.78
C ALA A 149 3.05 30.26 -6.57
N VAL A 150 1.86 29.69 -6.35
CA VAL A 150 1.68 28.23 -6.24
C VAL A 150 2.04 27.53 -7.55
N ILE A 151 1.61 28.07 -8.69
CA ILE A 151 1.93 27.52 -10.02
C ILE A 151 3.44 27.58 -10.30
N GLU A 152 4.07 28.74 -10.07
CA GLU A 152 5.52 28.89 -10.26
C GLU A 152 6.30 27.89 -9.40
N ARG A 153 5.92 27.77 -8.12
CA ARG A 153 6.57 26.81 -7.21
C ARG A 153 6.30 25.36 -7.62
N GLY A 154 5.10 25.06 -8.10
CA GLY A 154 4.75 23.77 -8.67
C GLY A 154 5.64 23.41 -9.85
N GLN A 155 5.78 24.32 -10.81
CA GLN A 155 6.65 24.10 -11.97
C GLN A 155 8.10 23.83 -11.53
N TRP A 156 8.60 24.58 -10.55
CA TRP A 156 9.92 24.30 -9.98
C TRP A 156 10.02 22.88 -9.39
N HIS A 157 9.01 22.41 -8.65
CA HIS A 157 9.00 21.04 -8.12
C HIS A 157 8.97 19.98 -9.23
N HIS A 158 8.20 20.21 -10.30
CA HIS A 158 8.17 19.35 -11.47
C HIS A 158 9.55 19.25 -12.14
N ASP A 159 10.17 20.40 -12.43
CA ASP A 159 11.44 20.46 -13.16
C ASP A 159 12.62 19.89 -12.37
N ASN A 160 12.48 19.82 -11.04
CA ASN A 160 13.48 19.23 -10.14
C ASN A 160 13.14 17.78 -9.72
N GLY A 161 12.18 17.13 -10.36
CA GLY A 161 11.87 15.71 -10.13
C GLY A 161 11.12 15.40 -8.83
N ILE A 162 10.57 16.42 -8.16
CA ILE A 162 9.84 16.30 -6.89
C ILE A 162 8.36 16.02 -7.18
N TYR A 163 8.09 14.98 -7.99
CA TYR A 163 6.79 14.75 -8.61
C TYR A 163 5.65 14.47 -7.63
N ARG A 164 5.95 13.77 -6.52
CA ARG A 164 4.95 13.45 -5.50
C ARG A 164 4.42 14.70 -4.81
N TRP A 165 5.33 15.60 -4.45
CA TRP A 165 4.96 16.88 -3.84
C TRP A 165 4.34 17.83 -4.86
N PHE A 166 4.85 17.88 -6.10
CA PHE A 166 4.22 18.61 -7.19
C PHE A 166 2.73 18.24 -7.33
N ALA A 167 2.40 16.95 -7.38
CA ALA A 167 1.01 16.50 -7.46
C ALA A 167 0.18 16.94 -6.25
N GLU A 168 0.73 16.84 -5.04
CA GLU A 168 0.07 17.26 -3.79
C GLU A 168 -0.20 18.77 -3.77
N SER A 169 0.82 19.60 -4.01
CA SER A 169 0.71 21.06 -3.97
C SER A 169 -0.20 21.61 -5.07
N MET A 170 -0.16 21.01 -6.27
CA MET A 170 -1.00 21.44 -7.39
C MET A 170 -2.47 21.04 -7.23
N THR A 171 -2.76 19.98 -6.48
CA THR A 171 -4.14 19.62 -6.13
C THR A 171 -4.78 20.72 -5.26
N GLY A 172 -4.01 21.32 -4.34
CA GLY A 172 -4.43 22.50 -3.59
C GLY A 172 -4.78 23.68 -4.50
N GLY A 173 -3.92 24.03 -5.45
CA GLY A 173 -4.15 25.15 -6.38
C GLY A 173 -5.32 24.94 -7.36
N GLN A 174 -5.55 23.70 -7.81
CA GLN A 174 -6.66 23.39 -8.73
C GLN A 174 -8.03 23.46 -8.04
N ILE A 175 -8.12 23.05 -6.77
CA ILE A 175 -9.39 23.00 -6.04
C ILE A 175 -9.86 24.41 -5.63
N SER A 176 -8.95 25.38 -5.46
CA SER A 176 -9.30 26.76 -5.10
C SER A 176 -9.78 27.63 -6.27
N GLY A 177 -9.56 27.19 -7.51
CA GLY A 177 -9.92 27.94 -8.73
C GLY A 177 -11.33 27.68 -9.28
N GLY A 178 -12.15 26.91 -8.55
CA GLY A 178 -13.55 26.61 -8.87
C GLY A 178 -14.54 27.52 -8.18
#